data_AF-A0A2E0D591-F1
#
_entry.id   AF-A0A2E0D591-F1
#
_cell.length_a   1.000
_cell.length_b   1.000
_cell.length_c   1.000
_cell.angle_alpha   90.00
_cell.angle_beta   90.00
_cell.angle_gamma   90.00
#
_symmetry.space_group_name_H-M   'P 1'
#
loop_
_entity.id
_entity.type
_entity.pdbx_description
1 polymer ?
#
loop_
_entity_poly.entity_id
_entity_poly.type
_entity_poly.pdbx_seq_one_letter_code
_entity_poly.pdbx_strand_id
1 'polypeptide(L)'
;MNTPNKSEFLEAVQSLAESVYNFHHRWNLIKKSKSPFESILERKNLLQEEIHELNQECLKLTSERSPKLLSEEAADVLYVAIGHLFVLNKTGILAAKTVSEKNNNKTTKTHYLDATTKKVTRKKELNI
;
A
#
# COMPACT_ATOMS: atom_id res chain seq x y z
N MET A 1 -18.28 -4.87 11.20
CA MET A 1 -17.78 -5.06 9.82
C MET A 1 -17.52 -6.53 9.64
N ASN A 2 -18.03 -7.14 8.57
CA ASN A 2 -17.68 -8.51 8.24
C ASN A 2 -16.25 -8.53 7.71
N THR A 3 -15.46 -9.51 8.14
CA THR A 3 -14.13 -9.73 7.58
C THR A 3 -14.29 -10.00 6.07
N PRO A 4 -13.52 -9.33 5.20
CA PRO A 4 -13.59 -9.60 3.76
C PRO A 4 -13.27 -11.07 3.48
N ASN A 5 -13.93 -11.64 2.47
CA ASN A 5 -13.57 -12.97 1.98
C ASN A 5 -12.11 -12.92 1.50
N LYS A 6 -11.30 -13.85 2.00
CA LYS A 6 -9.87 -13.88 1.69
C LYS A 6 -9.59 -14.04 0.19
N SER A 7 -10.32 -14.91 -0.51
CA SER A 7 -10.10 -15.16 -1.94
C SER A 7 -10.43 -13.92 -2.76
N GLU A 8 -11.63 -13.38 -2.55
CA GLU A 8 -12.11 -12.19 -3.25
C GLU A 8 -11.16 -11.00 -3.05
N PHE A 9 -10.68 -10.78 -1.82
CA PHE A 9 -9.73 -9.71 -1.54
C PHE A 9 -8.38 -9.93 -2.25
N LEU A 10 -7.83 -11.14 -2.20
CA LEU A 10 -6.55 -11.44 -2.85
C LEU A 10 -6.65 -11.33 -4.37
N GLU A 11 -7.74 -11.81 -4.97
CA GLU A 11 -8.01 -11.71 -6.40
C GLU A 11 -8.13 -10.25 -6.86
N ALA A 12 -8.81 -9.41 -6.07
CA ALA A 12 -8.92 -7.97 -6.35
C ALA A 12 -7.56 -7.26 -6.30
N VAL A 13 -6.75 -7.50 -5.27
CA VAL A 13 -5.40 -6.89 -5.15
C VAL A 13 -4.46 -7.39 -6.25
N GLN A 14 -4.54 -8.68 -6.59
CA GLN A 14 -3.77 -9.24 -7.72
C GLN A 14 -4.16 -8.56 -9.04
N SER A 15 -5.46 -8.42 -9.31
CA SER A 15 -5.98 -7.75 -10.51
C SER A 15 -5.48 -6.30 -10.61
N LEU A 16 -5.43 -5.60 -9.47
CA LEU A 16 -4.87 -4.24 -9.40
C LEU A 16 -3.37 -4.23 -9.74
N ALA A 17 -2.59 -5.15 -9.19
CA ALA A 17 -1.16 -5.26 -9.47
C ALA A 17 -0.86 -5.60 -10.94
N GLU A 18 -1.65 -6.50 -11.53
CA GLU A 18 -1.58 -6.82 -12.96
C GLU A 18 -1.92 -5.61 -13.84
N SER A 19 -2.95 -4.84 -13.46
CA SER A 19 -3.29 -3.58 -14.14
C SER A 19 -2.13 -2.58 -14.10
N VAL A 20 -1.45 -2.41 -12.96
CA VAL A 20 -0.26 -1.54 -12.84
C VAL A 20 0.85 -2.01 -13.78
N TYR A 21 1.15 -3.30 -13.81
CA TYR A 21 2.15 -3.88 -14.70
C TYR A 21 1.83 -3.56 -16.17
N ASN A 22 0.61 -3.88 -16.60
CA ASN A 22 0.14 -3.66 -17.96
C ASN A 22 0.15 -2.19 -18.34
N PHE A 23 -0.22 -1.29 -17.43
CA PHE A 23 -0.17 0.15 -17.64
C PHE A 23 1.26 0.64 -17.91
N HIS A 24 2.23 0.26 -17.07
CA HIS A 24 3.61 0.69 -17.26
C HIS A 24 4.22 0.14 -18.55
N HIS A 25 3.87 -1.09 -18.93
CA HIS A 25 4.29 -1.69 -20.19
C HIS A 25 3.70 -0.95 -21.39
N ARG A 26 2.36 -0.74 -21.39
CA ARG A 26 1.62 -0.05 -22.46
C ARG A 26 2.13 1.36 -22.72
N TRP A 27 2.48 2.10 -21.66
CA TRP A 27 2.95 3.48 -21.76
C TRP A 27 4.48 3.61 -21.80
N ASN A 28 5.22 2.50 -21.80
CA ASN A 28 6.69 2.46 -21.82
C ASN A 28 7.34 3.37 -20.75
N LEU A 29 6.81 3.32 -19.52
CA LEU A 29 7.22 4.22 -18.44
C LEU A 29 8.53 3.79 -17.75
N ILE A 30 9.07 2.62 -18.09
CA ILE A 30 10.28 2.07 -17.48
C ILE A 30 11.50 2.58 -18.25
N LYS A 31 12.12 3.66 -17.77
CA LYS A 31 13.37 4.19 -18.33
C LYS A 31 14.57 3.57 -17.61
N LYS A 32 15.30 2.67 -18.29
CA LYS A 32 16.46 1.94 -17.75
C LYS A 32 17.63 2.83 -17.31
N SER A 33 17.69 4.08 -17.75
CA SER A 33 18.78 5.01 -17.43
C SER A 33 18.62 5.73 -16.09
N LYS A 34 17.47 5.62 -15.42
CA LYS A 34 17.21 6.32 -14.16
C LYS A 34 17.59 5.47 -12.96
N SER A 35 18.19 6.11 -11.96
CA SER A 35 18.39 5.49 -10.65
C SER A 35 17.03 5.20 -9.97
N PRO A 36 17.00 4.27 -8.99
CA PRO A 36 15.83 4.05 -8.15
C PRO A 36 15.32 5.31 -7.44
N PHE A 37 16.24 6.18 -7.01
CA PHE A 37 15.90 7.43 -6.31
C PHE A 37 15.22 8.44 -7.23
N GLU A 38 15.77 8.66 -8.43
CA GLU A 38 15.15 9.54 -9.43
C GLU A 38 13.77 9.03 -9.84
N SER A 39 13.63 7.71 -10.02
CA SER A 39 12.35 7.09 -10.37
C SER A 39 11.27 7.31 -9.31
N ILE A 40 11.63 7.28 -8.03
CA ILE A 40 10.69 7.60 -6.93
C ILE A 40 10.43 9.10 -6.85
N LEU A 41 11.46 9.94 -7.00
CA LEU A 41 11.33 11.38 -6.89
C LEU A 41 10.34 11.95 -7.92
N GLU A 42 10.41 11.48 -9.16
CA GLU A 42 9.49 11.90 -10.23
C GLU A 42 8.04 11.48 -10.01
N ARG A 43 7.83 10.42 -9.23
CA ARG A 43 6.51 9.83 -8.99
C ARG A 43 5.91 10.22 -7.64
N LYS A 44 6.70 10.88 -6.79
CA LYS A 44 6.29 11.28 -5.45
C LYS A 44 4.99 12.10 -5.46
N ASN A 45 4.86 13.03 -6.41
CA ASN A 45 3.68 13.89 -6.49
C ASN A 45 2.40 13.09 -6.75
N LEU A 46 2.47 12.03 -7.57
CA LEU A 46 1.33 11.14 -7.80
C LEU A 46 0.86 10.51 -6.49
N LEU A 47 1.78 9.98 -5.69
CA LEU A 47 1.40 9.38 -4.40
C LEU A 47 0.82 10.42 -3.43
N GLN A 48 1.33 11.65 -3.47
CA GLN A 48 0.83 12.74 -2.63
C GLN A 48 -0.59 13.18 -3.04
N GLU A 49 -0.89 13.16 -4.33
CA GLU A 49 -2.20 13.45 -4.91
C GLU A 49 -3.24 12.44 -4.41
N GLU A 50 -3.02 11.14 -4.62
CA GLU A 50 -3.97 10.10 -4.18
C GLU A 50 -4.20 10.12 -2.65
N ILE A 51 -3.14 10.37 -1.87
CA ILE A 51 -3.25 10.51 -0.41
C ILE A 51 -4.08 11.75 -0.06
N HIS A 52 -3.93 12.84 -0.81
CA HIS A 52 -4.72 14.04 -0.61
C HIS A 52 -6.20 13.78 -0.89
N GLU A 53 -6.53 13.13 -2.00
CA GLU A 53 -7.90 12.81 -2.40
C GLU A 53 -8.58 11.86 -1.40
N LEU A 54 -7.89 10.80 -0.98
CA LEU A 54 -8.37 9.92 0.09
C LEU A 54 -8.67 10.69 1.39
N ASN A 55 -7.80 11.64 1.76
CA ASN A 55 -8.03 12.47 2.94
C ASN A 55 -9.25 13.40 2.77
N GLN A 56 -9.48 13.94 1.58
CA GLN A 56 -10.67 14.74 1.32
C GLN A 56 -11.95 13.92 1.53
N GLU A 57 -12.01 12.68 1.02
CA GLU A 57 -13.16 11.79 1.26
C GLU A 57 -13.39 11.50 2.76
N CYS A 58 -12.31 11.38 3.54
CA CYS A 58 -12.40 11.17 4.99
C CYS A 58 -12.98 12.39 5.73
N LEU A 59 -12.68 13.59 5.25
CA LEU A 59 -13.03 14.86 5.90
C LEU A 59 -14.41 15.41 5.49
N LYS A 60 -15.06 14.82 4.47
CA LYS A 60 -16.42 15.19 4.05
C LYS A 60 -17.45 15.10 5.17
N LEU A 61 -18.45 15.98 5.08
CA LEU A 61 -19.61 15.96 5.95
C LEU A 61 -20.38 14.65 5.79
N THR A 62 -21.05 14.19 6.84
CA THR A 62 -21.77 12.90 6.82
C THR A 62 -22.76 12.79 5.66
N SER A 63 -23.41 13.89 5.26
CA SER A 63 -24.35 13.96 4.13
C SER A 63 -23.70 13.75 2.76
N GLU A 64 -22.38 13.92 2.65
CA GLU A 64 -21.61 13.87 1.40
C GLU A 64 -20.73 12.61 1.30
N ARG A 65 -20.64 11.84 2.40
CA ARG A 65 -19.78 10.65 2.46
C ARG A 65 -20.31 9.55 1.55
N SER A 66 -19.40 9.01 0.74
CA SER A 66 -19.65 7.84 -0.08
C SER A 66 -18.62 6.76 0.26
N PRO A 67 -19.05 5.64 0.87
CA PRO A 67 -18.16 4.49 1.08
C PRO A 67 -17.55 3.97 -0.22
N LYS A 68 -18.27 4.11 -1.33
CA LYS A 68 -17.78 3.75 -2.67
C LYS A 68 -16.59 4.63 -3.06
N LEU A 69 -16.75 5.96 -3.05
CA LEU A 69 -15.67 6.88 -3.42
C LEU A 69 -14.47 6.72 -2.50
N LEU A 70 -14.68 6.65 -1.19
CA LEU A 70 -13.61 6.38 -0.22
C LEU A 70 -12.83 5.11 -0.53
N SER A 71 -13.51 4.06 -1.01
CA SER A 71 -12.88 2.79 -1.38
C SER A 71 -12.11 2.89 -2.70
N GLU A 72 -12.61 3.68 -3.65
CA GLU A 72 -11.95 3.97 -4.92
C GLU A 72 -10.64 4.76 -4.68
N GLU A 73 -10.68 5.85 -3.91
CA GLU A 73 -9.48 6.62 -3.55
C GLU A 73 -8.45 5.78 -2.78
N ALA A 74 -8.90 4.88 -1.90
CA ALA A 74 -8.01 3.95 -1.20
C ALA A 74 -7.34 2.95 -2.16
N ALA A 75 -8.03 2.53 -3.21
CA ALA A 75 -7.48 1.68 -4.26
C ALA A 75 -6.48 2.46 -5.14
N ASP A 76 -6.71 3.74 -5.42
CA ASP A 76 -5.81 4.57 -6.21
C ASP A 76 -4.49 4.85 -5.48
N VAL A 77 -4.55 5.13 -4.17
CA VAL A 77 -3.35 5.15 -3.30
C VAL A 77 -2.55 3.85 -3.44
N LEU A 78 -3.21 2.70 -3.39
CA LEU A 78 -2.55 1.40 -3.54
C LEU A 78 -1.99 1.21 -4.96
N TYR A 79 -2.71 1.64 -6.00
CA TYR A 79 -2.28 1.56 -7.40
C TYR A 79 -0.95 2.29 -7.61
N VAL A 80 -0.85 3.52 -7.12
CA VAL A 80 0.37 4.33 -7.22
C VAL A 80 1.51 3.75 -6.37
N ALA A 81 1.20 3.24 -5.17
CA ALA A 81 2.18 2.59 -4.29
C ALA A 81 2.76 1.29 -4.90
N ILE A 82 1.93 0.46 -5.54
CA ILE A 82 2.40 -0.71 -6.31
C ILE A 82 3.27 -0.24 -7.48
N GLY A 83 2.88 0.84 -8.16
CA GLY A 83 3.70 1.46 -9.21
C GLY A 83 5.10 1.88 -8.72
N HIS A 84 5.21 2.37 -7.48
CA HIS A 84 6.50 2.68 -6.87
C HIS A 84 7.35 1.42 -6.64
N LEU A 85 6.77 0.34 -6.14
CA LEU A 85 7.48 -0.95 -6.04
C LEU A 85 7.92 -1.46 -7.40
N PHE A 86 7.07 -1.32 -8.42
CA PHE A 86 7.34 -1.79 -9.76
C PHE A 86 8.55 -1.11 -10.40
N VAL A 87 8.65 0.23 -10.33
CA VAL A 87 9.79 0.96 -10.92
C VAL A 87 11.13 0.71 -10.23
N LEU A 88 11.10 0.18 -9.00
CA LEU A 88 12.29 -0.25 -8.26
C LEU A 88 12.80 -1.64 -8.70
N ASN A 89 12.15 -2.28 -9.69
CA ASN A 89 12.55 -3.55 -10.28
C ASN A 89 12.76 -4.64 -9.21
N LYS A 90 13.87 -5.40 -9.30
CA LYS A 90 14.21 -6.49 -8.38
C LYS A 90 14.24 -6.04 -6.91
N THR A 91 14.68 -4.82 -6.63
CA THR A 91 14.74 -4.29 -5.27
C THR A 91 13.35 -4.07 -4.70
N GLY A 92 12.40 -3.57 -5.51
CA GLY A 92 11.00 -3.43 -5.10
C GLY A 92 10.34 -4.78 -4.81
N ILE A 93 10.57 -5.78 -5.66
CA ILE A 93 10.08 -7.16 -5.46
C ILE A 93 10.63 -7.74 -4.15
N LEU A 94 11.94 -7.61 -3.91
CA LEU A 94 12.56 -8.10 -2.68
C LEU A 94 12.01 -7.36 -1.45
N ALA A 95 11.83 -6.04 -1.52
CA ALA A 95 11.27 -5.26 -0.43
C ALA A 95 9.86 -5.72 -0.06
N ALA A 96 9.00 -5.97 -1.05
CA ALA A 96 7.65 -6.48 -0.82
C ALA A 96 7.67 -7.83 -0.09
N LYS A 97 8.51 -8.78 -0.53
CA LYS A 97 8.67 -10.08 0.14
C LYS A 97 9.16 -9.94 1.58
N THR A 98 10.25 -9.19 1.78
CA THR A 98 10.84 -8.95 3.11
C THR A 98 9.84 -8.31 4.07
N VAL A 99 9.06 -7.33 3.62
CA VAL A 99 8.05 -6.67 4.47
C VAL A 99 6.90 -7.62 4.79
N SER A 100 6.43 -8.41 3.84
CA SER A 100 5.38 -9.41 4.08
C SER A 100 5.85 -10.48 5.07
N GLU A 101 7.02 -11.09 4.86
CA GLU A 101 7.61 -12.08 5.77
C GLU A 101 7.77 -11.52 7.20
N LYS A 102 8.34 -10.32 7.32
CA LYS A 102 8.50 -9.64 8.62
C LYS A 102 7.16 -9.46 9.35
N ASN A 103 6.09 -9.09 8.64
CA ASN A 103 4.78 -8.88 9.26
C ASN A 103 4.08 -10.21 9.57
N ASN A 104 4.21 -11.23 8.72
CA ASN A 104 3.66 -12.57 8.97
C ASN A 104 4.29 -13.23 10.21
N ASN A 105 5.55 -12.91 10.50
CA ASN A 105 6.25 -13.39 11.70
C ASN A 105 5.81 -12.69 13.00
N LYS A 106 4.97 -11.64 12.93
CA LYS A 106 4.39 -11.01 14.12
C LYS A 106 3.31 -11.93 14.68
N THR A 107 3.50 -12.36 15.92
CA THR A 107 2.52 -13.19 16.64
C THR A 107 2.05 -12.47 17.90
N THR A 108 0.90 -12.85 18.43
CA THR A 108 0.40 -12.36 19.74
C THR A 108 1.32 -12.73 20.90
N LYS A 109 2.28 -13.65 20.71
CA LYS A 109 3.35 -13.96 21.65
C LYS A 109 4.38 -12.84 21.69
N THR A 110 4.88 -12.41 20.52
CA THR A 110 5.98 -11.44 20.40
C THR A 110 5.52 -9.99 20.30
N HIS A 111 4.24 -9.75 20.00
CA HIS A 111 3.66 -8.42 19.76
C HIS A 111 2.32 -8.25 20.48
N TYR A 112 1.90 -7.00 20.66
CA TYR A 112 0.58 -6.61 21.17
C TYR A 112 0.00 -5.47 20.32
N LEU A 113 -1.33 -5.31 20.33
CA LEU A 113 -2.00 -4.15 19.75
C LEU A 113 -1.98 -3.01 20.77
N ASP A 114 -1.28 -1.93 20.45
CA ASP A 114 -1.23 -0.74 21.29
C ASP A 114 -2.57 0.02 21.18
N ALA A 115 -3.27 0.16 22.30
CA ALA A 115 -4.62 0.71 22.31
C ALA A 115 -4.67 2.22 21.98
N THR A 116 -3.57 2.94 22.23
CA THR A 116 -3.46 4.40 22.00
C THR A 116 -3.16 4.69 20.53
N THR A 117 -2.14 4.02 19.98
CA THR A 117 -1.66 4.24 18.61
C THR A 117 -2.34 3.37 17.56
N LYS A 118 -3.13 2.37 18.00
CA LYS A 118 -3.75 1.32 17.15
C LYS A 118 -2.75 0.51 16.34
N LYS A 119 -1.47 0.52 16.72
CA LYS A 119 -0.38 -0.17 16.02
C LYS A 119 -0.04 -1.50 16.69
N VAL A 120 0.31 -2.51 15.89
CA VAL A 120 0.94 -3.74 16.39
C VAL A 120 2.41 -3.47 16.72
N THR A 121 2.75 -3.57 18.00
CA THR A 121 4.05 -3.20 18.58
C THR A 121 4.72 -4.41 19.24
N ARG A 122 6.06 -4.51 19.14
CA ARG A 122 6.83 -5.59 19.77
C ARG A 122 6.74 -5.47 21.29
N LYS A 123 6.49 -6.58 21.99
CA LYS A 123 6.59 -6.61 23.45
C LYS A 123 8.04 -6.36 23.84
N LYS A 124 8.27 -5.52 24.85
CA LYS A 124 9.60 -5.40 25.45
C LYS A 124 9.93 -6.73 26.12
N GLU A 125 11.12 -7.27 25.86
CA GLU A 125 11.63 -8.38 26.65
C GLU A 125 11.83 -7.84 28.07
N LEU A 126 11.13 -8.44 29.04
CA LEU A 126 11.46 -8.24 30.45
C LEU A 126 12.79 -8.95 30.65
N ASN A 127 13.88 -8.19 30.74
CA ASN A 127 15.13 -8.71 31.26
C ASN A 127 14.88 -9.02 32.74
N ILE A 128 14.63 -10.30 33.05
CA ILE A 128 14.60 -10.85 34.41
C ILE A 128 16.02 -11.28 34.75
#